data_AF-A0A7S2HB38-F1
#
_entry.id   AF-A0A7S2HB38-F1
#
_cell.length_a   1.000
_cell.length_b   1.000
_cell.length_c   1.000
_cell.angle_alpha   90.00
_cell.angle_beta   90.00
_cell.angle_gamma   90.00
#
_symmetry.space_group_name_H-M   'P 1'
#
loop_
_entity.id
_entity.type
_entity.pdbx_description
1 polymer ?
#
loop_
_entity_poly.entity_id
_entity_poly.type
_entity_poly.pdbx_seq_one_letter_code
_entity_poly.pdbx_strand_id
1 'polypeptide(L)'
;PVVGGHPAAGIISLPRRRRRPKVLCFHGYRASGPLLRLSLGPFVAVAPELEFVFIDAPLRSSGPHDPRIPPEIDTYEWWGTPGGDYATGWLDASHGLGESLAHISSSGQGHEEDEGGPLAG
;
A
#
# COMPACT_ATOMS: atom_id res chain seq x y z
N PRO A 1 -8.01 50.86 -43.33
CA PRO A 1 -8.23 49.41 -43.08
C PRO A 1 -7.26 48.92 -42.00
N VAL A 2 -7.76 48.78 -40.77
CA VAL A 2 -7.00 48.21 -39.64
C VAL A 2 -7.36 46.74 -39.57
N VAL A 3 -6.43 45.86 -39.96
CA VAL A 3 -6.62 44.40 -39.81
C VAL A 3 -6.28 44.06 -38.36
N GLY A 4 -7.32 43.83 -37.55
CA GLY A 4 -7.18 43.34 -36.18
C GLY A 4 -6.76 41.87 -36.20
N GLY A 5 -5.53 41.59 -35.74
CA GLY A 5 -5.06 40.24 -35.47
C GLY A 5 -5.61 39.75 -34.13
N HIS A 6 -6.35 38.64 -34.14
CA HIS A 6 -6.68 37.91 -32.93
C HIS A 6 -5.41 37.32 -32.30
N PRO A 7 -5.15 37.51 -31.00
CA PRO A 7 -4.13 36.73 -30.33
C PRO A 7 -4.60 35.28 -30.22
N ALA A 8 -3.86 34.36 -30.83
CA ALA A 8 -4.03 32.93 -30.63
C ALA A 8 -3.87 32.63 -29.14
N ALA A 9 -4.90 32.03 -28.54
CA ALA A 9 -4.87 31.53 -27.18
C ALA A 9 -3.81 30.42 -27.08
N GLY A 10 -2.62 30.78 -26.62
CA GLY A 10 -1.56 29.82 -26.31
C GLY A 10 -2.02 28.93 -25.16
N ILE A 11 -2.17 27.64 -25.42
CA ILE A 11 -2.33 26.62 -24.38
C ILE A 11 -1.04 26.63 -23.56
N ILE A 12 -1.08 27.23 -22.37
CA ILE A 12 -0.01 27.12 -21.39
C ILE A 12 -0.06 25.69 -20.86
N SER A 13 0.74 24.80 -21.45
CA SER A 13 1.00 23.48 -20.88
C SER A 13 1.85 23.68 -19.63
N LEU A 14 1.20 23.68 -18.46
CA LEU A 14 1.91 23.68 -17.19
C LEU A 14 2.77 22.41 -17.12
N PRO A 15 4.06 22.51 -16.74
CA PRO A 15 4.91 21.34 -16.67
C PRO A 15 4.31 20.32 -15.71
N ARG A 16 4.03 19.11 -16.21
CA ARG A 16 3.62 17.98 -15.38
C ARG A 16 4.69 17.78 -14.30
N ARG A 17 4.34 18.12 -13.06
CA ARG A 17 5.20 17.88 -11.89
C ARG A 17 5.58 16.40 -11.91
N ARG A 18 6.85 16.08 -12.16
CA ARG A 18 7.30 14.69 -12.17
C ARG A 18 7.04 14.11 -10.79
N ARG A 19 6.17 13.09 -10.72
CA ARG A 19 5.90 12.38 -9.46
C ARG A 19 7.19 11.70 -9.01
N ARG A 20 7.50 11.82 -7.72
CA ARG A 20 8.63 11.13 -7.10
C ARG A 20 8.43 9.61 -7.24
N PRO A 21 9.49 8.83 -7.54
CA PRO A 21 9.40 7.38 -7.43
C PRO A 21 8.97 6.98 -6.02
N LYS A 22 8.15 5.92 -5.92
CA LYS A 22 7.60 5.45 -4.64
C LYS A 22 8.28 4.15 -4.22
N VAL A 23 8.54 4.02 -2.93
CA VAL A 23 9.05 2.81 -2.28
C VAL A 23 8.01 2.33 -1.28
N LEU A 24 7.40 1.18 -1.54
CA LEU A 24 6.48 0.54 -0.61
C LEU A 24 7.27 -0.28 0.42
N CYS A 25 7.04 -0.02 1.70
CA CYS A 25 7.79 -0.58 2.82
C CYS A 25 6.89 -1.48 3.66
N PHE A 26 7.26 -2.76 3.75
CA PHE A 26 6.57 -3.78 4.54
C PHE A 26 7.33 -4.03 5.85
N HIS A 27 6.65 -3.95 6.98
CA HIS A 27 7.25 -4.25 8.29
C HIS A 27 7.40 -5.76 8.50
N GLY A 28 8.25 -6.14 9.46
CA GLY A 28 8.45 -7.53 9.87
C GLY A 28 7.31 -8.08 10.74
N TYR A 29 7.50 -9.27 11.29
CA TYR A 29 6.50 -9.94 12.13
C TYR A 29 6.20 -9.14 13.41
N ARG A 30 4.92 -9.00 13.76
CA ARG A 30 4.43 -8.26 14.94
C ARG A 30 5.07 -6.88 15.11
N ALA A 31 5.02 -6.10 14.03
CA ALA A 31 5.50 -4.73 13.97
C ALA A 31 4.45 -3.84 13.30
N SER A 32 4.80 -2.59 12.97
CA SER A 32 3.90 -1.68 12.27
C SER A 32 4.68 -0.78 11.30
N GLY A 33 3.98 -0.18 10.34
CA GLY A 33 4.52 0.80 9.41
C GLY A 33 5.20 1.98 10.12
N PRO A 34 4.59 2.57 11.17
CA PRO A 34 5.25 3.59 11.99
C PRO A 34 6.55 3.11 12.67
N LEU A 35 6.58 1.87 13.20
CA LEU A 35 7.80 1.31 13.80
C LEU A 35 8.91 1.11 12.76
N LEU A 36 8.56 0.63 11.56
CA LEU A 36 9.51 0.52 10.45
C LEU A 36 10.01 1.90 9.99
N ARG A 37 9.15 2.91 9.97
CA ARG A 37 9.53 4.28 9.64
C ARG A 37 10.55 4.83 10.62
N LEU A 38 10.39 4.56 11.92
CA LEU A 38 11.35 4.96 12.94
C LEU A 38 12.69 4.26 12.73
N SER A 39 12.70 2.95 12.48
CA SER A 39 13.95 2.20 12.28
C SER A 39 14.67 2.58 10.98
N LEU A 40 13.93 2.95 9.93
CA LEU A 40 14.49 3.39 8.64
C LEU A 40 14.74 4.90 8.53
N GLY A 41 14.51 5.68 9.59
CA GLY A 41 14.66 7.14 9.60
C GLY A 41 15.95 7.66 8.92
N PRO A 42 17.14 7.12 9.26
CA PRO A 42 18.40 7.53 8.62
C PRO A 42 18.43 7.29 7.10
N PHE A 43 17.84 6.20 6.62
CA PHE A 43 17.80 5.87 5.18
C PHE A 43 16.82 6.74 4.42
N VAL A 44 15.67 7.05 5.03
CA VAL A 44 14.68 7.98 4.45
C VAL A 44 15.28 9.38 4.28
N ALA A 45 16.11 9.82 5.24
CA ALA A 45 16.72 11.14 5.22
C ALA A 45 17.73 11.34 4.07
N VAL A 46 18.43 10.27 3.66
CA VAL A 46 19.47 10.35 2.60
C VAL A 46 18.91 10.17 1.18
N ALA A 47 17.63 9.83 1.02
CA ALA A 47 16.96 9.66 -0.28
C ALA A 47 15.74 10.59 -0.45
N PRO A 48 15.92 11.93 -0.39
CA PRO A 48 14.84 12.91 -0.45
C PRO A 48 14.12 12.98 -1.81
N GLU A 49 14.60 12.26 -2.82
CA GLU A 49 13.96 12.08 -4.11
C GLU A 49 12.90 10.98 -4.10
N LEU A 50 12.94 10.04 -3.14
CA LEU A 50 12.03 8.90 -3.06
C LEU A 50 10.87 9.14 -2.08
N GLU A 51 9.65 8.80 -2.47
CA GLU A 51 8.50 8.80 -1.56
C GLU A 51 8.36 7.43 -0.89
N PHE A 52 8.66 7.33 0.40
CA PHE A 52 8.50 6.10 1.16
C PHE A 52 7.06 5.98 1.70
N VAL A 53 6.42 4.85 1.40
CA VAL A 53 5.06 4.51 1.83
C VAL A 53 5.16 3.33 2.79
N PHE A 54 4.88 3.57 4.06
CA PHE A 54 4.88 2.55 5.11
C PHE A 54 3.45 2.10 5.34
N ILE A 55 3.21 0.79 5.31
CA ILE A 55 1.87 0.22 5.48
C ILE A 55 1.86 -0.76 6.64
N ASP A 56 0.70 -0.88 7.28
CA ASP A 56 0.43 -1.91 8.27
C ASP A 56 -0.11 -3.17 7.59
N ALA A 57 0.20 -4.31 8.19
CA ALA A 57 -0.39 -5.57 7.82
C ALA A 57 -1.88 -5.62 8.25
N PRO A 58 -2.71 -6.44 7.57
CA PRO A 58 -4.16 -6.40 7.78
C PRO A 58 -4.60 -7.00 9.12
N LEU A 59 -3.79 -7.86 9.75
CA LEU A 59 -4.16 -8.56 10.97
C LEU A 59 -3.51 -7.90 12.17
N ARG A 60 -4.30 -7.49 13.16
CA ARG A 60 -3.75 -7.04 14.45
C ARG A 60 -3.13 -8.25 15.17
N SER A 61 -1.92 -8.07 15.68
CA SER A 61 -1.21 -9.11 16.43
C SER A 61 -1.98 -9.48 17.69
N SER A 62 -2.01 -10.77 18.00
CA SER A 62 -2.73 -11.30 19.17
C SER A 62 -1.80 -11.99 20.18
N GLY A 63 -0.55 -12.29 19.78
CA GLY A 63 0.46 -12.84 20.67
C GLY A 63 1.50 -11.79 21.11
N PRO A 64 2.47 -12.18 21.95
CA PRO A 64 3.49 -11.28 22.45
C PRO A 64 4.36 -10.70 21.31
N HIS A 65 4.61 -9.39 21.36
CA HIS A 65 5.55 -8.70 20.47
C HIS A 65 6.89 -8.45 21.18
N ASP A 66 7.86 -7.92 20.43
CA ASP A 66 9.20 -7.60 20.95
C ASP A 66 9.10 -6.76 22.23
N PRO A 67 9.72 -7.15 23.36
CA PRO A 67 9.57 -6.46 24.64
C PRO A 67 10.10 -5.02 24.63
N ARG A 68 10.84 -4.61 23.59
CA ARG A 68 11.29 -3.22 23.40
C ARG A 68 10.19 -2.32 22.83
N ILE A 69 9.12 -2.89 22.27
CA ILE A 69 7.95 -2.13 21.80
C ILE A 69 7.00 -1.94 22.99
N PRO A 70 6.65 -0.70 23.35
CA PRO A 70 5.70 -0.45 24.44
C PRO A 70 4.37 -1.20 24.22
N PRO A 71 3.75 -1.76 25.27
CA PRO A 71 2.57 -2.62 25.14
C PRO A 71 1.32 -1.90 24.63
N GLU A 72 1.31 -0.56 24.64
CA GLU A 72 0.23 0.28 24.15
C GLU A 72 0.30 0.49 22.63
N ILE A 73 1.41 0.12 21.99
CA ILE A 73 1.60 0.25 20.56
C ILE A 73 1.04 -0.98 19.85
N ASP A 74 0.07 -0.73 18.97
CA ASP A 74 -0.48 -1.75 18.10
C ASP A 74 0.58 -2.29 17.13
N THR A 75 0.60 -3.60 17.01
CA THR A 75 1.45 -4.35 16.06
C THR A 75 0.59 -5.24 15.19
N TYR A 76 1.09 -5.60 14.02
CA TYR A 76 0.34 -6.28 12.98
C TYR A 76 1.13 -7.44 12.36
N GLU A 77 0.41 -8.37 11.73
CA GLU A 77 0.90 -9.59 11.12
C GLU A 77 0.36 -9.72 9.68
N TRP A 78 1.22 -10.09 8.73
CA TRP A 78 0.81 -10.37 7.34
C TRP A 78 0.13 -11.74 7.23
N TRP A 79 0.64 -12.69 8.01
CA TRP A 79 0.13 -14.03 8.24
C TRP A 79 0.75 -14.55 9.54
N GLY A 80 0.18 -15.62 10.09
CA GLY A 80 0.72 -16.30 11.27
C GLY A 80 -0.35 -17.01 12.09
N THR A 81 0.07 -17.62 13.18
CA THR A 81 -0.83 -18.29 14.13
C THR A 81 -1.34 -17.29 15.18
N PRO A 82 -2.67 -17.13 15.37
CA PRO A 82 -3.22 -16.33 16.46
C PRO A 82 -2.71 -16.81 17.83
N GLY A 83 -2.25 -15.86 18.65
CA GLY A 83 -1.65 -16.16 19.95
C GLY A 83 -0.34 -16.97 19.91
N GLY A 84 0.23 -17.20 18.72
CA GLY A 84 1.45 -17.98 18.53
C GLY A 84 2.67 -17.35 19.21
N ASP A 85 3.73 -18.14 19.37
CA ASP A 85 5.03 -17.65 19.85
C ASP A 85 5.65 -16.65 18.85
N TYR A 86 6.41 -15.69 19.35
CA TYR A 86 7.09 -14.69 18.51
C TYR A 86 8.13 -15.32 17.55
N ALA A 87 8.85 -16.35 17.99
CA ALA A 87 9.95 -16.96 17.23
C ALA A 87 9.50 -17.82 16.06
N THR A 88 8.37 -18.51 16.18
CA THR A 88 7.90 -19.52 15.22
C THR A 88 6.49 -19.27 14.70
N GLY A 89 5.71 -18.37 15.30
CA GLY A 89 4.31 -18.11 14.91
C GLY A 89 4.14 -17.58 13.48
N TRP A 90 5.19 -17.04 12.87
CA TRP A 90 5.20 -16.60 11.47
C TRP A 90 5.51 -17.72 10.46
N LEU A 91 6.05 -18.86 10.92
CA LEU A 91 6.34 -20.03 10.08
C LEU A 91 5.06 -20.78 9.72
N ASP A 92 4.09 -20.75 10.62
CA ASP A 92 2.78 -21.34 10.41
C ASP A 92 1.84 -20.27 9.82
N ALA A 93 1.79 -20.23 8.49
CA ALA A 93 0.89 -19.36 7.74
C ALA A 93 -0.57 -19.88 7.71
N SER A 94 -1.03 -20.49 8.81
CA SER A 94 -2.36 -21.08 8.94
C SER A 94 -3.49 -20.05 8.85
N HIS A 95 -3.20 -18.77 9.10
CA HIS A 95 -4.12 -17.65 8.91
C HIS A 95 -3.51 -16.51 8.10
N GLY A 96 -4.34 -15.87 7.28
CA GLY A 96 -4.04 -14.62 6.57
C GLY A 96 -3.70 -14.81 5.10
N LEU A 97 -2.93 -15.85 4.74
CA LEU A 97 -2.50 -16.07 3.36
C LEU A 97 -3.67 -16.50 2.47
N GLY A 98 -4.47 -17.46 2.91
CA GLY A 98 -5.61 -17.97 2.14
C GLY A 98 -6.67 -16.90 1.90
N GLU A 99 -7.00 -16.13 2.93
CA GLU A 99 -7.97 -15.03 2.88
C GLU A 99 -7.46 -13.89 2.00
N SER A 100 -6.18 -13.54 2.10
CA SER A 100 -5.55 -12.54 1.23
C SER A 100 -5.55 -12.97 -0.23
N LEU A 101 -5.24 -14.24 -0.53
CA LEU A 101 -5.29 -14.78 -1.88
C LEU A 101 -6.72 -14.82 -2.44
N ALA A 102 -7.70 -15.16 -1.62
CA ALA A 102 -9.11 -15.12 -2.01
C ALA A 102 -9.55 -13.69 -2.35
N HIS A 103 -9.15 -12.71 -1.53
CA HIS A 103 -9.44 -11.30 -1.80
C HIS A 103 -8.82 -10.84 -3.12
N ILE A 104 -7.52 -11.08 -3.33
CA ILE A 104 -6.83 -10.72 -4.58
C ILE A 104 -7.51 -11.37 -5.80
N SER A 105 -7.84 -12.64 -5.71
CA SER A 105 -8.50 -13.39 -6.79
C SER A 105 -9.88 -12.80 -7.11
N SER A 106 -10.65 -12.40 -6.10
CA SER A 106 -11.95 -11.76 -6.28
C SER A 106 -11.87 -10.33 -6.84
N SER A 107 -10.81 -9.58 -6.49
CA SER A 107 -10.59 -8.22 -7.00
C SER A 107 -10.09 -8.18 -8.45
N GLY A 108 -9.57 -9.30 -8.96
CA GLY A 108 -9.19 -9.46 -10.36
C GLY A 108 -10.37 -9.73 -11.31
N GLN A 109 -11.55 -10.05 -10.78
CA GLN A 109 -12.77 -10.27 -11.56
C GLN A 109 -13.53 -8.94 -11.75
N GLY A 110 -12.90 -7.99 -12.45
CA GLY A 110 -13.55 -6.80 -12.95
C GLY A 110 -14.26 -7.07 -14.27
N HIS A 111 -15.59 -7.19 -14.22
CA HIS A 111 -16.57 -6.76 -15.23
C HIS A 111 -16.21 -7.05 -16.71
N GLU A 112 -16.51 -8.26 -17.19
CA GLU A 112 -16.83 -8.42 -18.62
C GLU A 112 -18.13 -7.66 -18.89
N GLU A 113 -18.05 -6.63 -19.73
CA GLU A 113 -19.21 -5.90 -20.23
C GLU A 113 -20.10 -6.88 -21.00
N ASP A 114 -21.35 -6.99 -20.54
CA ASP A 114 -22.44 -7.71 -21.19
C ASP A 114 -22.86 -6.95 -22.46
N GLU A 115 -22.08 -7.09 -23.54
CA GLU A 115 -22.51 -6.73 -24.89
C GLU A 115 -23.40 -7.87 -25.43
N GLY A 116 -24.72 -7.76 -25.22
CA GLY A 116 -25.62 -8.80 -25.71
C GLY A 116 -27.12 -8.57 -25.56
N GLY A 117 -27.60 -7.33 -25.55
CA GLY A 117 -29.04 -7.06 -25.63
C GLY A 117 -29.58 -7.23 -27.06
N PRO A 118 -30.63 -8.04 -27.31
CA PRO A 118 -31.12 -8.29 -28.66
C PRO A 118 -31.86 -7.07 -29.23
N LEU A 119 -31.59 -6.77 -30.50
CA LEU A 119 -32.34 -5.82 -31.31
C LEU A 119 -33.79 -6.33 -31.49
N ALA A 120 -34.75 -5.64 -30.90
CA ALA A 120 -36.15 -5.60 -31.35
C ALA A 120 -36.35 -4.21 -31.98
N GLY A 121 -36.91 -4.04 -33.16
CA GLY A 121 -37.93 -4.81 -33.88
C GLY A 121 -38.95 -3.80 -34.38
#